data_AF-A0A813GWG8-F1
#
_entry.id   AF-A0A813GWG8-F1
#
_cell.length_a   1.000
_cell.length_b   1.000
_cell.length_c   1.000
_cell.angle_alpha   90.00
_cell.angle_beta   90.00
_cell.angle_gamma   90.00
#
_symmetry.space_group_name_H-M   'P 1'
#
loop_
_entity.id
_entity.type
_entity.pdbx_description
1 polymer ?
#
loop_
_entity_poly.entity_id
_entity_poly.type
_entity_poly.pdbx_seq_one_letter_code
_entity_poly.pdbx_strand_id
1 'polypeptide(L)'
;MATALLPPGPANSFLGSQVKILTTTGTEFHGELFCYDLKTTNSLVLRNLRSDGSISYKWIRSTAVSKVQAQPAQGGSSSSALPAVNLLRAKEGALAAESDAAKLAKKWQAGVSEEALAVFEAILKTMPCEWDGEDIVCAGVRIAKPYKPETCSCGPEGDEASLERVRKVLRGEQEVQSRETGSSSSQPPVDAASETATRAE
;
A
#
# COMPACT_ATOMS: atom_id res chain seq x y z
N MET A 1 -24.99 36.42 9.16
CA MET A 1 -25.24 36.00 7.77
C MET A 1 -23.90 35.83 7.08
N ALA A 2 -23.30 34.64 7.11
CA ALA A 2 -22.00 34.38 6.48
C ALA A 2 -22.23 33.45 5.27
N THR A 3 -22.21 34.03 4.08
CA THR A 3 -22.22 33.30 2.80
C THR A 3 -20.86 32.63 2.65
N ALA A 4 -20.80 31.32 2.86
CA ALA A 4 -19.62 30.53 2.55
C ALA A 4 -19.48 30.43 1.02
N LEU A 5 -18.53 31.18 0.46
CA LEU A 5 -18.11 31.07 -0.93
C LEU A 5 -17.29 29.77 -1.05
N LEU A 6 -17.92 28.70 -1.52
CA LEU A 6 -17.22 27.47 -1.91
C LEU A 6 -16.21 27.80 -3.02
N PRO A 7 -14.98 27.26 -2.97
CA PRO A 7 -14.05 27.36 -4.09
C PRO A 7 -14.66 26.70 -5.33
N PRO A 8 -14.46 27.25 -6.54
CA PRO A 8 -14.91 26.62 -7.77
C PRO A 8 -14.05 25.36 -7.99
N GLY A 9 -14.51 24.23 -7.45
CA GLY A 9 -14.11 22.92 -7.96
C GLY A 9 -14.46 22.82 -9.45
N PRO A 10 -13.89 21.86 -10.19
CA PRO A 10 -14.18 21.71 -11.61
C PRO A 10 -15.70 21.69 -11.80
N ALA A 11 -16.18 22.72 -12.49
CA ALA A 11 -17.60 22.93 -12.74
C ALA A 11 -18.19 21.66 -13.36
N ASN A 12 -19.21 21.11 -12.72
CA ASN A 12 -20.03 19.97 -13.19
C ASN A 12 -19.44 18.56 -13.03
N SER A 13 -18.76 18.25 -11.92
CA SER A 13 -18.58 16.85 -11.53
C SER A 13 -19.85 16.34 -10.82
N PHE A 14 -20.65 15.52 -11.51
CA PHE A 14 -21.81 14.84 -10.92
C PHE A 14 -21.42 13.60 -10.10
N LEU A 15 -20.12 13.35 -9.89
CA LEU A 15 -19.63 12.24 -9.07
C LEU A 15 -20.14 12.39 -7.63
N GLY A 16 -20.59 11.27 -7.05
CA GLY A 16 -21.20 11.22 -5.72
C GLY A 16 -22.63 11.77 -5.65
N SER A 17 -23.20 12.24 -6.77
CA SER A 17 -24.61 12.68 -6.79
C SER A 17 -25.54 11.49 -7.00
N GLN A 18 -26.72 11.54 -6.37
CA GLN A 18 -27.79 10.59 -6.68
C GLN A 18 -28.34 10.89 -8.08
N VAL A 19 -28.36 9.89 -8.95
CA VAL A 19 -28.81 10.03 -10.34
C VAL A 19 -29.92 9.03 -10.65
N LYS A 20 -30.86 9.48 -11.48
CA LYS A 20 -31.85 8.64 -12.16
C LYS A 20 -31.46 8.54 -13.62
N ILE A 21 -31.33 7.31 -14.12
CA ILE A 21 -30.91 7.00 -15.48
C ILE A 21 -32.04 6.28 -16.21
N LEU A 22 -32.42 6.78 -17.37
CA LEU A 22 -33.36 6.14 -18.28
C LEU A 22 -32.59 5.57 -19.46
N THR A 23 -32.70 4.27 -19.72
CA THR A 23 -32.10 3.64 -20.89
C THR A 23 -32.93 3.82 -22.15
N THR A 24 -32.33 3.58 -23.31
CA THR A 24 -33.03 3.55 -24.60
C THR A 24 -34.13 2.48 -24.66
N THR A 25 -34.01 1.41 -23.86
CA THR A 25 -35.03 0.37 -23.71
C THR A 25 -36.19 0.76 -22.78
N GLY A 26 -36.17 1.97 -22.20
CA GLY A 26 -37.19 2.45 -21.26
C GLY A 26 -36.99 1.96 -19.81
N THR A 27 -35.86 1.32 -19.50
CA THR A 27 -35.56 0.84 -18.15
C THR A 27 -34.99 1.97 -17.30
N GLU A 28 -35.47 2.11 -16.08
CA GLU A 28 -34.99 3.13 -15.14
C GLU A 28 -34.05 2.52 -14.09
N PHE A 29 -32.91 3.20 -13.88
CA PHE A 29 -31.94 2.87 -12.84
C PHE A 29 -31.75 4.06 -11.91
N HIS A 30 -31.65 3.76 -10.62
CA HIS A 30 -31.35 4.73 -9.57
C HIS A 30 -30.06 4.31 -8.87
N GLY A 31 -29.29 5.30 -8.44
CA GLY A 31 -28.09 5.10 -7.63
C GLY A 31 -27.22 6.34 -7.56
N GLU A 32 -26.18 6.26 -6.75
CA GLU A 32 -25.14 7.27 -6.69
C GLU A 32 -24.16 7.07 -7.85
N LEU A 33 -23.82 8.15 -8.56
CA LEU A 33 -22.81 8.09 -9.61
C LEU A 33 -21.42 7.90 -8.99
N PHE A 34 -20.91 6.66 -9.01
CA PHE A 34 -19.65 6.32 -8.38
C PHE A 34 -18.45 6.71 -9.25
N CYS A 35 -18.47 6.29 -10.51
CA CYS A 35 -17.49 6.69 -11.51
C CYS A 35 -18.09 6.61 -12.92
N TYR A 36 -17.47 7.30 -13.86
CA TYR A 36 -17.81 7.22 -15.27
C TYR A 36 -16.57 7.49 -16.11
N ASP A 37 -16.56 6.92 -17.31
CA ASP A 37 -15.61 7.22 -18.36
C ASP A 37 -16.36 7.30 -19.69
N LEU A 38 -16.58 8.52 -20.15
CA LEU A 38 -17.28 8.83 -21.40
C LEU A 38 -16.32 8.93 -22.60
N LYS A 39 -15.01 8.78 -22.39
CA LYS A 39 -14.01 9.02 -23.44
C LYS A 39 -13.44 7.73 -24.00
N THR A 40 -13.12 6.76 -23.14
CA THR A 40 -12.48 5.52 -23.61
C THR A 40 -13.42 4.33 -23.57
N THR A 41 -14.05 4.07 -22.44
CA THR A 41 -14.87 2.87 -22.21
C THR A 41 -16.37 3.11 -22.37
N ASN A 42 -16.82 4.36 -22.52
CA ASN A 42 -18.24 4.73 -22.57
C ASN A 42 -19.06 4.02 -21.49
N SER A 43 -18.57 4.09 -20.26
CA SER A 43 -19.07 3.33 -19.12
C SER A 43 -19.45 4.24 -17.97
N LEU A 44 -20.49 3.86 -17.24
CA LEU A 44 -20.95 4.51 -16.03
C LEU A 44 -21.18 3.44 -14.96
N VAL A 45 -20.89 3.77 -13.71
CA VAL A 45 -21.13 2.87 -12.58
C VAL A 45 -21.98 3.57 -11.54
N LEU A 46 -23.11 2.93 -11.22
CA LEU A 46 -23.98 3.33 -10.12
C LEU A 46 -23.68 2.50 -8.89
N ARG A 47 -23.57 3.17 -7.74
CA ARG A 47 -23.49 2.56 -6.41
C ARG A 47 -24.83 2.69 -5.71
N ASN A 48 -25.33 1.60 -5.16
CA ASN A 48 -26.54 1.55 -4.35
C ASN A 48 -26.20 0.96 -2.98
N LEU A 49 -26.31 1.78 -1.94
CA LEU A 49 -26.23 1.32 -0.55
C LEU A 49 -27.62 0.81 -0.14
N ARG A 50 -27.70 -0.45 0.27
CA ARG A 50 -28.93 -1.04 0.81
C ARG A 50 -29.03 -0.84 2.32
N SER A 51 -30.24 -0.95 2.86
CA SER A 51 -30.52 -0.79 4.29
C SER A 51 -29.86 -1.87 5.18
N ASP A 52 -29.45 -2.99 4.59
CA ASP A 52 -28.70 -4.07 5.25
C ASP A 52 -27.19 -3.78 5.32
N GLY A 53 -26.73 -2.62 4.86
CA GLY A 53 -25.32 -2.25 4.78
C GLY A 53 -24.59 -2.86 3.57
N SER A 54 -25.25 -3.67 2.74
CA SER A 54 -24.67 -4.19 1.52
C SER A 54 -24.59 -3.12 0.43
N ILE A 55 -23.54 -3.18 -0.38
CA ILE A 55 -23.32 -2.25 -1.49
C ILE A 55 -23.47 -3.01 -2.80
N SER A 56 -24.31 -2.50 -3.69
CA SER A 56 -24.48 -3.03 -5.04
C SER A 56 -24.00 -2.04 -6.08
N TYR A 57 -23.18 -2.53 -7.00
CA TYR A 57 -22.72 -1.79 -8.14
C TYR A 57 -23.47 -2.23 -9.39
N LYS A 58 -23.88 -1.26 -10.21
CA LYS A 58 -24.44 -1.50 -11.55
C LYS A 58 -23.60 -0.77 -12.57
N TRP A 59 -22.98 -1.54 -13.46
CA TRP A 59 -22.30 -1.02 -14.63
C TRP A 59 -23.29 -0.86 -15.78
N ILE A 60 -23.28 0.32 -16.42
CA ILE A 60 -24.15 0.65 -17.54
C ILE A 60 -23.28 1.31 -18.62
N ARG A 61 -23.43 0.84 -19.86
CA ARG A 61 -22.80 1.49 -21.02
C ARG A 61 -23.50 2.81 -21.32
N SER A 62 -22.74 3.90 -21.45
CA SER A 62 -23.24 5.25 -21.70
C SER A 62 -24.04 5.36 -23.00
N THR A 63 -23.76 4.54 -24.02
CA THR A 63 -24.53 4.52 -25.27
C THR A 63 -25.94 3.94 -25.11
N ALA A 64 -26.19 3.19 -24.04
CA ALA A 64 -27.52 2.66 -23.72
C ALA A 64 -28.35 3.67 -22.91
N VAL A 65 -27.79 4.83 -22.55
CA VAL A 65 -28.44 5.85 -21.73
C VAL A 65 -29.14 6.87 -22.64
N SER A 66 -30.44 7.05 -22.42
CA SER A 66 -31.26 8.05 -23.10
C SER A 66 -31.30 9.37 -22.31
N LYS A 67 -31.44 9.29 -20.99
CA LYS A 67 -31.54 10.48 -20.13
C LYS A 67 -30.88 10.24 -18.77
N VAL A 68 -30.18 11.26 -18.26
CA VAL A 68 -29.66 11.30 -16.89
C VAL A 68 -30.28 12.49 -16.19
N GLN A 69 -30.86 12.25 -15.01
CA GLN A 69 -31.38 13.28 -14.14
C GLN A 69 -30.62 13.21 -12.81
N ALA A 70 -29.80 14.21 -12.52
CA ALA A 70 -29.23 14.38 -11.20
C ALA A 70 -30.36 14.77 -10.24
N GLN A 71 -30.57 13.96 -9.22
CA GLN A 71 -31.38 14.38 -8.09
C GLN A 71 -30.47 15.24 -7.21
N PRO A 72 -30.93 16.44 -6.78
CA PRO A 72 -30.23 17.16 -5.74
C PRO A 72 -30.08 16.17 -4.58
N ALA A 73 -28.87 16.06 -4.04
CA ALA A 73 -28.62 15.17 -2.93
C ALA A 73 -29.74 15.42 -1.91
N GLN A 74 -30.60 14.41 -1.68
CA GLN A 74 -31.39 14.36 -0.47
C GLN A 74 -30.40 14.04 0.64
N GLY A 75 -29.53 15.01 0.89
CA GLY A 75 -28.62 15.00 1.98
C GLY A 75 -29.49 15.02 3.22
N GLY A 76 -29.68 13.86 3.81
CA GLY A 76 -29.21 13.73 5.18
C GLY A 76 -27.74 14.16 5.19
N SER A 77 -27.47 15.47 5.10
CA SER A 77 -26.32 15.99 5.79
C SER A 77 -26.58 15.51 7.22
N SER A 78 -25.80 14.56 7.70
CA SER A 78 -25.48 14.63 9.11
C SER A 78 -24.83 16.00 9.25
N SER A 79 -25.66 17.01 9.55
CA SER A 79 -25.27 18.39 9.80
C SER A 79 -24.43 18.49 11.07
N SER A 80 -24.08 17.35 11.67
CA SER A 80 -22.96 17.24 12.58
C SER A 80 -21.74 17.82 11.87
N ALA A 81 -21.36 19.01 12.32
CA ALA A 81 -20.07 19.58 12.01
C ALA A 81 -19.02 18.48 12.16
N LEU A 82 -18.19 18.32 11.13
CA LEU A 82 -17.06 17.40 11.22
C LEU A 82 -16.24 17.76 12.47
N PRO A 83 -15.69 16.76 13.17
CA PRO A 83 -14.86 17.04 14.34
C PRO A 83 -13.72 17.97 13.94
N ALA A 84 -13.44 18.95 14.80
CA ALA A 84 -12.37 19.90 14.56
C ALA A 84 -11.03 19.16 14.48
N VAL A 85 -10.28 19.37 13.39
CA VAL A 85 -8.94 18.81 13.23
C VAL A 85 -7.97 19.62 14.08
N ASN A 86 -7.21 18.95 14.94
CA ASN A 86 -6.11 19.59 15.67
C ASN A 86 -4.92 19.77 14.72
N LEU A 87 -4.76 20.99 14.19
CA LEU A 87 -3.72 21.34 13.22
C LEU A 87 -2.30 21.20 13.80
N LEU A 88 -2.11 21.41 15.11
CA LEU A 88 -0.81 21.24 15.75
C LEU A 88 -0.40 19.76 15.73
N ARG A 89 -1.30 18.86 16.15
CA ARG A 89 -1.05 17.42 16.12
C ARG A 89 -0.80 16.92 14.69
N ALA A 90 -1.57 17.43 13.72
CA ALA A 90 -1.36 17.08 12.31
C ALA A 90 0.03 17.52 11.81
N LYS A 91 0.46 18.73 12.19
CA LYS A 91 1.78 19.26 11.84
C LYS A 91 2.92 18.48 12.49
N GLU A 92 2.81 18.14 13.78
CA GLU A 92 3.78 17.32 14.49
C GLU A 92 3.92 15.93 13.85
N GLY A 93 2.79 15.29 13.52
CA GLY A 93 2.79 14.02 12.81
C GLY A 93 3.42 14.10 11.42
N ALA A 94 3.17 15.18 10.67
CA ALA A 94 3.78 15.41 9.38
C ALA A 94 5.32 15.58 9.49
N LEU A 95 5.79 16.39 10.45
CA LEU A 95 7.23 16.59 10.69
C LEU A 95 7.94 15.30 11.11
N ALA A 96 7.32 14.49 11.97
CA ALA A 96 7.87 13.19 12.37
C ALA A 96 8.00 12.26 11.16
N ALA A 97 6.95 12.17 10.34
CA ALA A 97 6.94 11.35 9.13
C ALA A 97 7.99 11.82 8.11
N GLU A 98 8.15 13.14 7.91
CA GLU A 98 9.20 13.71 7.04
C GLU A 98 10.61 13.38 7.55
N SER A 99 10.84 13.51 8.87
CA SER A 99 12.11 13.13 9.50
C SER A 99 12.44 11.65 9.27
N ASP A 100 11.47 10.77 9.48
CA ASP A 100 11.69 9.33 9.34
C ASP A 100 11.88 8.91 7.88
N ALA A 101 11.13 9.53 6.96
CA ALA A 101 11.35 9.37 5.52
C ALA A 101 12.74 9.86 5.10
N ALA A 102 13.21 10.99 5.64
CA ALA A 102 14.54 11.51 5.35
C ALA A 102 15.66 10.59 5.88
N LYS A 103 15.48 9.99 7.06
CA LYS A 103 16.42 8.97 7.59
C LYS A 103 16.44 7.75 6.68
N LEU A 104 15.28 7.28 6.22
CA LEU A 104 15.18 6.13 5.33
C LEU A 104 15.81 6.41 3.95
N ALA A 105 15.60 7.62 3.41
CA ALA A 105 16.22 8.05 2.16
C ALA A 105 17.75 8.11 2.25
N LYS A 106 18.30 8.61 3.37
CA LYS A 106 19.76 8.61 3.62
C LYS A 106 20.33 7.19 3.68
N LYS A 107 19.60 6.23 4.28
CA LYS A 107 20.00 4.81 4.28
C LYS A 107 20.08 4.25 2.86
N TRP A 108 19.10 4.57 2.01
CA TRP A 108 19.09 4.12 0.62
C TRP A 108 20.19 4.77 -0.24
N GLN A 109 20.48 6.05 0.01
CA GLN A 109 21.54 6.79 -0.71
C GLN A 109 22.96 6.29 -0.39
N ALA A 110 23.14 5.56 0.72
CA ALA A 110 24.42 4.98 1.10
C ALA A 110 24.80 3.70 0.34
N GLY A 111 23.99 3.24 -0.63
CA GLY A 111 24.33 2.05 -1.44
C GLY A 111 24.17 0.71 -0.70
N VAL A 112 23.38 0.71 0.38
CA VAL A 112 23.10 -0.47 1.20
C VAL A 112 22.43 -1.56 0.35
N SER A 113 23.06 -2.73 0.26
CA SER A 113 22.48 -3.88 -0.45
C SER A 113 21.33 -4.51 0.34
N GLU A 114 20.43 -5.22 -0.34
CA GLU A 114 19.32 -5.95 0.32
C GLU A 114 19.84 -6.96 1.36
N GLU A 115 20.96 -7.63 1.07
CA GLU A 115 21.67 -8.51 2.00
C GLU A 115 22.14 -7.77 3.26
N ALA A 116 22.69 -6.55 3.10
CA ALA A 116 23.13 -5.73 4.22
C ALA A 116 21.94 -5.30 5.10
N LEU A 117 20.82 -4.92 4.48
CA LEU A 117 19.61 -4.53 5.20
C LEU A 117 19.04 -5.70 6.00
N ALA A 118 18.98 -6.89 5.40
CA ALA A 118 18.51 -8.10 6.08
C ALA A 118 19.36 -8.44 7.31
N VAL A 119 20.69 -8.36 7.16
CA VAL A 119 21.63 -8.56 8.27
C VAL A 119 21.49 -7.48 9.35
N PHE A 120 21.33 -6.21 8.94
CA PHE A 120 21.14 -5.10 9.88
C PHE A 120 19.87 -5.27 10.70
N GLU A 121 18.73 -5.57 10.07
CA GLU A 121 17.45 -5.79 10.75
C GLU A 121 17.51 -6.97 11.71
N ALA A 122 18.19 -8.05 11.31
CA ALA A 122 18.39 -9.23 12.14
C ALA A 122 19.19 -8.91 13.42
N ILE A 123 20.28 -8.16 13.28
CA ILE A 123 21.12 -7.75 14.42
C ILE A 123 20.40 -6.72 15.28
N LEU A 124 19.72 -5.74 14.68
CA LEU A 124 19.01 -4.66 15.39
C LEU A 124 17.96 -5.19 16.37
N LYS A 125 17.36 -6.36 16.10
CA LYS A 125 16.41 -7.04 17.01
C LYS A 125 17.05 -7.49 18.32
N THR A 126 18.35 -7.73 18.34
CA THR A 126 19.05 -8.36 19.47
C THR A 126 20.05 -7.43 20.14
N MET A 127 20.58 -6.45 19.42
CA MET A 127 21.60 -5.53 19.91
C MET A 127 21.60 -4.21 19.13
N PRO A 128 21.96 -3.08 19.79
CA PRO A 128 22.04 -1.79 19.12
C PRO A 128 23.15 -1.82 18.05
N CYS A 129 22.81 -1.42 16.83
CA CYS A 129 23.73 -1.32 15.71
C CYS A 129 23.51 -0.01 14.93
N GLU A 130 24.58 0.47 14.32
CA GLU A 130 24.63 1.70 13.54
C GLU A 130 25.23 1.42 12.16
N TRP A 131 24.87 2.26 11.19
CA TRP A 131 25.47 2.21 9.86
C TRP A 131 26.72 3.07 9.83
N ASP A 132 27.82 2.53 9.33
CA ASP A 132 29.03 3.28 9.00
C ASP A 132 29.30 3.17 7.49
N GLY A 133 28.69 4.08 6.73
CA GLY A 133 28.65 4.01 5.27
C GLY A 133 27.85 2.79 4.80
N GLU A 134 28.52 1.84 4.15
CA GLU A 134 27.95 0.56 3.73
C GLU A 134 28.09 -0.54 4.80
N ASP A 135 28.98 -0.35 5.79
CA ASP A 135 29.26 -1.35 6.83
C ASP A 135 28.29 -1.21 8.01
N ILE A 136 28.10 -2.31 8.75
CA ILE A 136 27.29 -2.32 9.97
C ILE A 136 28.23 -2.38 11.18
N VAL A 137 28.08 -1.44 12.11
CA VAL A 137 28.83 -1.43 13.38
C VAL A 137 27.91 -1.81 14.51
N CYS A 138 28.26 -2.85 15.25
CA CYS A 138 27.46 -3.34 16.36
C CYS A 138 28.33 -3.63 17.58
N ALA A 139 28.10 -2.92 18.69
CA ALA A 139 28.87 -3.06 19.93
C ALA A 139 30.40 -3.07 19.72
N GLY A 140 30.90 -2.17 18.87
CA GLY A 140 32.33 -2.07 18.53
C GLY A 140 32.83 -3.08 17.49
N VAL A 141 31.97 -3.95 16.96
CA VAL A 141 32.31 -4.93 15.91
C VAL A 141 31.87 -4.40 14.55
N ARG A 142 32.77 -4.42 13.57
CA ARG A 142 32.49 -4.02 12.18
C ARG A 142 32.15 -5.24 11.34
N ILE A 143 31.01 -5.17 10.65
CA ILE A 143 30.50 -6.18 9.73
C ILE A 143 30.52 -5.56 8.33
N ALA A 144 31.53 -5.92 7.55
CA ALA A 144 31.69 -5.47 6.17
C ALA A 144 31.20 -6.53 5.19
N LYS A 145 31.03 -6.15 3.90
CA LYS A 145 30.76 -7.09 2.80
C LYS A 145 31.75 -8.28 2.84
N PRO A 146 31.30 -9.54 2.74
CA PRO A 146 29.98 -10.04 2.35
C PRO A 146 28.99 -10.28 3.52
N TYR A 147 29.07 -9.52 4.61
CA TYR A 147 28.16 -9.60 5.79
C TYR A 147 28.05 -11.00 6.42
N LYS A 148 29.17 -11.73 6.41
CA LYS A 148 29.28 -13.08 6.98
C LYS A 148 29.90 -13.06 8.38
N PRO A 149 29.57 -14.03 9.26
CA PRO A 149 30.19 -14.12 10.58
C PRO A 149 31.71 -14.26 10.51
N GLU A 150 32.25 -14.85 9.44
CA GLU A 150 33.69 -15.00 9.21
C GLU A 150 34.39 -13.67 8.90
N THR A 151 33.67 -12.70 8.33
CA THR A 151 34.23 -11.40 7.90
C THR A 151 34.06 -10.31 8.95
N CYS A 152 33.46 -10.63 10.10
CA CYS A 152 33.33 -9.70 11.22
C CYS A 152 34.69 -9.43 11.85
N SER A 153 35.02 -8.14 12.00
CA SER A 153 36.28 -7.68 12.59
C SER A 153 36.02 -6.89 13.86
N CYS A 154 36.90 -7.06 14.84
CA CYS A 154 36.85 -6.29 16.08
C CYS A 154 37.32 -4.86 15.76
N GLY A 155 36.47 -3.88 16.01
CA GLY A 155 36.86 -2.48 15.93
C GLY A 155 37.73 -2.06 17.11
N PRO A 156 38.22 -0.80 17.12
CA PRO A 156 39.11 -0.28 18.17
C PRO A 156 38.47 -0.25 19.57
N GLU A 157 37.13 -0.25 19.65
CA GLU A 157 36.35 -0.29 20.90
C GLU A 157 35.63 -1.64 21.10
N GLY A 158 35.91 -2.63 20.26
CA GLY A 158 35.25 -3.94 20.31
C GLY A 158 35.98 -4.92 21.24
N ASP A 159 35.21 -5.66 22.02
CA ASP A 159 35.69 -6.81 22.79
C ASP A 159 35.48 -8.14 22.02
N GLU A 160 36.37 -9.11 22.22
CA GLU A 160 36.26 -10.46 21.60
C GLU A 160 34.92 -11.15 21.97
N ALA A 161 34.40 -10.88 23.17
CA ALA A 161 33.10 -11.37 23.62
C ALA A 161 31.93 -10.78 22.82
N SER A 162 32.04 -9.52 22.39
CA SER A 162 31.06 -8.86 21.53
C SER A 162 31.11 -9.45 20.11
N LEU A 163 32.30 -9.75 19.62
CA LEU A 163 32.52 -10.38 18.33
C LEU A 163 31.96 -11.81 18.28
N GLU A 164 32.17 -12.63 19.31
CA GLU A 164 31.58 -13.96 19.41
C GLU A 164 30.04 -13.90 19.45
N ARG A 165 29.47 -12.93 20.18
CA ARG A 165 28.03 -12.70 20.24
C ARG A 165 27.45 -12.31 18.88
N VAL A 166 28.06 -11.36 18.18
CA VAL A 166 27.64 -10.93 16.82
C VAL A 166 27.70 -12.11 15.86
N ARG A 167 28.78 -12.91 15.89
CA ARG A 167 28.90 -14.12 15.07
C ARG A 167 27.79 -15.13 15.37
N LYS A 168 27.44 -15.32 16.63
CA LYS A 168 26.36 -16.23 17.04
C LYS A 168 25.00 -15.79 16.52
N VAL A 169 24.69 -14.50 16.63
CA VAL A 169 23.44 -13.92 16.09
C VAL A 169 23.37 -14.11 14.58
N LEU A 170 24.43 -13.78 13.85
CA LEU A 170 24.50 -13.96 12.40
C LEU A 170 24.31 -15.42 11.96
N ARG A 171 24.93 -16.37 12.67
CA ARG A 171 24.75 -17.81 12.38
C ARG A 171 23.31 -18.26 12.62
N GLY A 172 22.70 -17.81 13.72
CA GLY A 172 21.30 -18.14 14.03
C GLY A 172 20.34 -17.61 12.96
N GLU A 173 20.57 -16.41 12.46
CA GLU A 173 19.73 -15.77 11.44
C GLU A 173 19.90 -16.44 10.07
N GLN A 174 21.11 -16.89 9.70
CA GLN A 174 21.31 -17.71 8.49
C GLN A 174 20.59 -19.07 8.58
N GLU A 175 20.53 -19.69 9.76
CA GLU A 175 19.79 -20.94 9.98
C GLU A 175 18.27 -20.72 9.88
N VAL A 176 17.76 -19.60 10.39
CA VAL A 176 16.34 -19.23 10.24
C VAL A 176 16.01 -18.96 8.77
N GLN A 177 16.81 -18.15 8.07
CA GLN A 177 16.60 -17.84 6.65
C GLN A 177 16.65 -19.09 5.76
N SER A 178 17.57 -20.03 6.02
CA SER A 178 17.64 -21.30 5.28
C SER A 178 16.43 -22.22 5.56
N ARG A 179 15.81 -22.13 6.74
CA ARG A 179 14.56 -22.84 7.05
C ARG A 179 13.34 -22.20 6.39
N GLU A 180 13.27 -20.87 6.37
CA GLU A 180 12.16 -20.13 5.76
C GLU A 180 12.16 -20.26 4.24
N THR A 181 13.32 -20.15 3.59
CA THR A 181 13.48 -20.38 2.15
C THR A 181 13.23 -21.83 1.73
N GLY A 182 13.41 -22.80 2.64
CA GLY A 182 13.05 -24.21 2.43
C GLY A 182 11.54 -24.49 2.55
N SER A 183 10.74 -23.57 3.10
CA SER A 183 9.31 -23.77 3.32
C SER A 183 8.42 -23.11 2.24
N SER A 184 8.98 -22.28 1.36
CA SER A 184 8.23 -21.54 0.34
C SER A 184 8.20 -22.18 -1.07
N SER A 185 8.76 -23.39 -1.26
CA SER A 185 8.84 -24.05 -2.57
C SER A 185 7.82 -25.19 -2.83
N SER A 186 6.66 -25.17 -2.16
CA SER A 186 5.61 -26.18 -2.39
C SER A 186 4.44 -25.59 -3.19
N GLN A 187 4.62 -25.36 -4.50
CA GLN A 187 3.49 -25.28 -5.43
C GLN A 187 3.07 -26.71 -5.83
N PRO A 188 1.78 -27.06 -5.81
CA PRO A 188 1.31 -28.35 -6.32
C PRO A 188 1.39 -28.41 -7.86
N PRO A 189 1.48 -29.62 -8.45
CA PRO A 189 1.63 -29.80 -9.88
C PRO A 189 0.35 -29.38 -10.60
N VAL A 190 0.50 -28.60 -11.68
CA VAL A 190 -0.60 -28.30 -12.60
C VAL A 190 -0.82 -29.56 -13.44
N ASP A 191 -1.99 -30.17 -13.29
CA ASP A 191 -2.43 -31.30 -14.09
C ASP A 191 -2.48 -30.89 -15.57
N ALA A 192 -1.66 -31.57 -16.37
CA ALA A 192 -1.75 -31.59 -17.81
C ALA A 192 -2.97 -32.44 -18.23
N ALA A 193 -4.14 -31.81 -18.32
CA ALA A 193 -5.29 -32.42 -18.99
C ALA A 193 -5.17 -32.16 -20.50
N SER A 194 -4.81 -33.23 -21.21
CA SER A 194 -4.96 -33.37 -22.65
C SER A 194 -6.44 -33.27 -23.05
N GLU A 195 -6.78 -32.39 -23.99
CA GLU A 195 -8.01 -32.52 -24.76
C GLU A 195 -7.65 -32.64 -26.25
N THR A 196 -7.51 -33.90 -26.66
CA THR A 196 -7.58 -34.36 -28.04
C THR A 196 -9.05 -34.53 -28.43
N ALA A 197 -9.50 -33.84 -29.48
CA ALA A 197 -10.63 -34.19 -30.38
C ALA A 197 -11.10 -32.91 -31.10
N THR A 198 -11.50 -32.85 -32.36
CA THR A 198 -11.58 -33.79 -33.49
C THR A 198 -11.87 -32.93 -34.73
N ARG A 199 -11.24 -33.26 -35.85
CA ARG A 199 -11.58 -32.82 -37.20
C ARG A 199 -12.79 -33.62 -37.69
N ALA A 200 -13.88 -32.98 -38.12
CA ALA A 200 -14.78 -33.52 -39.14
C ALA A 200 -15.71 -32.41 -39.69
N GLU A 201 -15.66 -32.29 -41.01
CA GLU A 201 -16.61 -31.71 -42.00
C GLU A 201 -17.07 -30.24 -41.89
#